data_AF-A0AB34FL40-F1
#
_entry.id   AF-A0AB34FL40-F1
#
_cell.length_a   1.000
_cell.length_b   1.000
_cell.length_c   1.000
_cell.angle_alpha   90.00
_cell.angle_beta   90.00
_cell.angle_gamma   90.00
#
_symmetry.space_group_name_H-M   'P 1'
#
loop_
_entity.id
_entity.type
_entity.pdbx_description
1 polymer ?
#
loop_
_entity_poly.entity_id
_entity_poly.type
_entity_poly.pdbx_seq_one_letter_code
_entity_poly.pdbx_strand_id
1 'polypeptide(L)'
;MHPIADTQKGFPHFTIIICGKRHKTMFYLTTEQGCHRSGNTKPGTVVDHGIYAKAILSPFQDIADVVEDLTHSKCYLFGRATKAVKSVPASVLGAFLYGEDGETFEQESHRLLDADLIEDDLRHWRYRGPVGRLRNIIKFIRASPQRSERFQTLASEADDHTWLIQESSRELQLILSNETRWNSTYLMIERALRKQGHLQTFLIENQMEEDASKRLPAEDVLHPEDWRLLVELKEIRHVINQLI
;
A
#
# COMPACT_ATOMS: atom_id res chain seq x y z
N MET A 1 11.19 19.38 9.79
CA MET A 1 11.19 20.64 9.02
C MET A 1 11.86 20.39 7.69
N HIS A 2 11.27 20.82 6.58
CA HIS A 2 11.89 20.72 5.26
C HIS A 2 13.13 21.64 5.21
N PRO A 3 14.30 21.18 4.73
CA PRO A 3 15.48 22.02 4.62
C PRO A 3 15.23 23.21 3.70
N ILE A 4 15.70 24.41 4.08
CA ILE A 4 15.53 25.66 3.30
C ILE A 4 16.11 25.51 1.88
N ALA A 5 17.18 24.71 1.74
CA ALA A 5 17.81 24.42 0.46
C ALA A 5 16.90 23.69 -0.53
N ASP A 6 15.98 22.86 -0.04
CA ASP A 6 15.07 22.08 -0.88
C ASP A 6 13.84 22.90 -1.29
N THR A 7 13.44 23.88 -0.47
CA THR A 7 12.38 24.86 -0.82
C THR A 7 12.81 25.76 -1.98
N GLN A 8 14.10 26.13 -2.07
CA GLN A 8 14.62 26.93 -3.19
C GLN A 8 14.72 26.14 -4.50
N LYS A 9 14.77 24.80 -4.44
CA LYS A 9 14.83 23.91 -5.62
C LYS A 9 13.45 23.55 -6.18
N GLY A 10 12.36 24.05 -5.58
CA GLY A 10 11.00 23.80 -6.04
C GLY A 10 10.45 22.40 -5.75
N PHE A 11 11.05 21.66 -4.81
CA PHE A 11 10.49 20.38 -4.40
C PHE A 11 9.15 20.57 -3.66
N PRO A 12 8.16 19.68 -3.88
CA PRO A 12 6.88 19.78 -3.22
C PRO A 12 7.02 19.54 -1.71
N HIS A 13 6.33 20.36 -0.92
CA HIS A 13 6.24 20.17 0.52
C HIS A 13 5.32 18.98 0.84
N PHE A 14 5.86 17.95 1.47
CA PHE A 14 5.09 16.79 1.91
C PHE A 14 4.91 16.77 3.43
N THR A 15 3.71 16.37 3.88
CA THR A 15 3.36 16.19 5.29
C THR A 15 2.88 14.75 5.50
N ILE A 16 3.45 14.04 6.47
CA ILE A 16 3.07 12.67 6.81
C ILE A 16 2.24 12.69 8.10
N ILE A 17 1.04 12.10 8.06
CA ILE A 17 0.15 11.95 9.22
C ILE A 17 -0.03 10.45 9.48
N ILE A 18 0.19 10.01 10.71
CA ILE A 18 0.09 8.60 11.11
C ILE A 18 -1.17 8.42 11.95
N CYS A 19 -2.07 7.52 11.54
CA CYS A 19 -3.31 7.23 12.24
C CYS A 19 -3.30 5.84 12.89
N GLY A 20 -3.44 5.79 14.22
CA GLY A 20 -3.61 4.54 14.97
C GLY A 20 -5.08 4.23 15.26
N LYS A 21 -5.68 3.25 14.57
CA LYS A 21 -7.13 2.91 14.70
C LYS A 21 -7.45 1.89 15.82
N ARG A 22 -6.43 1.28 16.45
CA ARG A 22 -6.61 0.22 17.46
C ARG A 22 -5.65 0.43 18.61
N HIS A 23 -6.04 1.31 19.53
CA HIS A 23 -5.28 1.64 20.74
C HIS A 23 -6.07 1.28 21.99
N LYS A 24 -5.40 1.25 23.16
CA LYS A 24 -6.03 1.01 24.47
C LYS A 24 -6.67 2.27 25.06
N THR A 25 -6.45 3.44 24.47
CA THR A 25 -7.02 4.70 24.93
C THR A 25 -8.54 4.70 24.77
N MET A 26 -9.25 5.00 25.85
CA MET A 26 -10.70 5.13 25.92
C MET A 26 -11.05 6.50 26.50
N PHE A 27 -12.08 7.13 25.95
CA PHE A 27 -12.56 8.43 26.43
C PHE A 27 -13.85 8.26 27.22
N TYR A 28 -13.85 8.79 28.45
CA TYR A 28 -15.01 8.80 29.32
C TYR A 28 -15.49 10.23 29.52
N LEU A 29 -16.80 10.42 29.51
CA LEU A 29 -17.43 11.71 29.69
C LEU A 29 -17.41 12.12 31.15
N THR A 30 -17.10 13.39 31.42
CA THR A 30 -17.25 13.99 32.75
C THR A 30 -18.62 14.63 32.96
N THR A 31 -19.37 14.89 31.89
CA THR A 31 -20.70 15.52 31.92
C THR A 31 -21.67 14.86 30.94
N GLU A 32 -22.96 14.83 31.28
CA GLU A 32 -24.00 14.21 30.44
C GLU A 32 -24.28 14.99 29.13
N GLN A 33 -24.04 16.30 29.12
CA GLN A 33 -24.30 17.17 27.96
C GLN A 33 -23.37 16.88 26.76
N GLY A 34 -22.22 16.25 27.00
CA GLY A 34 -21.27 15.81 25.99
C GLY A 34 -21.60 14.45 25.37
N CYS A 35 -22.68 13.81 25.79
CA CYS A 35 -22.98 12.43 25.44
C CYS A 35 -23.69 12.29 24.09
N HIS A 36 -23.25 11.33 23.29
CA HIS A 36 -24.02 10.81 22.15
C HIS A 36 -25.05 9.78 22.65
N ARG A 37 -26.10 9.50 21.87
CA ARG A 37 -27.19 8.56 22.21
C ARG A 37 -26.74 7.16 22.65
N SER A 38 -25.51 6.77 22.32
CA SER A 38 -24.91 5.48 22.65
C SER A 38 -24.11 5.46 23.96
N GLY A 39 -24.10 6.55 24.75
CA GLY A 39 -23.27 6.64 25.97
C GLY A 39 -21.81 7.03 25.73
N ASN A 40 -21.41 7.22 24.47
CA ASN A 40 -20.04 7.59 24.09
C ASN A 40 -19.90 9.10 23.94
N THR A 41 -18.66 9.60 23.86
CA THR A 41 -18.37 10.96 23.40
C THR A 41 -18.99 11.23 22.03
N LYS A 42 -19.30 12.50 21.75
CA LYS A 42 -19.85 12.90 20.45
C LYS A 42 -18.86 12.56 19.33
N PRO A 43 -19.33 12.12 18.15
CA PRO A 43 -18.47 12.01 16.97
C PRO A 43 -17.76 13.35 16.70
N GLY A 44 -16.46 13.30 16.45
CA GLY A 44 -15.64 14.51 16.28
C GLY A 44 -15.07 15.10 17.56
N THR A 45 -15.24 14.46 18.73
CA THR A 45 -14.49 14.86 19.94
C THR A 45 -12.99 14.69 19.69
N VAL A 46 -12.26 15.80 19.71
CA VAL A 46 -10.79 15.83 19.70
C VAL A 46 -10.29 16.02 21.13
N VAL A 47 -9.21 15.32 21.47
CA VAL A 47 -8.49 15.48 22.73
C VAL A 47 -7.03 15.71 22.39
N ASP A 48 -6.58 16.95 22.59
CA ASP A 48 -5.19 17.36 22.42
C ASP A 48 -4.67 18.01 23.71
N HIS A 49 -3.42 17.75 24.04
CA HIS A 49 -2.70 18.31 25.19
C HIS A 49 -1.39 19.03 24.78
N GLY A 50 -1.14 19.22 23.48
CA GLY A 50 0.09 19.79 22.92
C GLY A 50 0.04 21.29 22.59
N ILE A 51 1.24 21.89 22.44
CA ILE A 51 1.46 23.32 22.10
C ILE A 51 1.82 23.43 20.61
N TYR A 52 1.00 24.09 19.80
CA TYR A 52 1.31 24.35 18.38
C TYR A 52 1.68 25.81 18.16
N ALA A 53 2.98 26.10 18.16
CA ALA A 53 3.49 27.44 17.91
C ALA A 53 3.72 27.68 16.40
N LYS A 54 2.64 27.89 15.64
CA LYS A 54 2.73 28.59 14.34
C LYS A 54 1.38 29.16 13.94
N ALA A 55 1.29 30.48 13.83
CA ALA A 55 0.11 31.16 13.31
C ALA A 55 -0.12 30.77 11.83
N ILE A 56 -1.37 30.44 11.49
CA ILE A 56 -1.81 30.12 10.13
C ILE A 56 -2.83 31.18 9.67
N LEU A 57 -3.10 31.22 8.37
CA LEU A 57 -4.15 32.03 7.78
C LEU A 57 -5.52 31.70 8.39
N SER A 58 -6.30 32.75 8.66
CA SER A 58 -7.70 32.66 9.11
C SER A 58 -8.51 31.70 8.21
N PRO A 59 -9.41 30.85 8.77
CA PRO A 59 -9.99 30.89 10.13
C PRO A 59 -9.28 30.07 11.21
N PHE A 60 -8.16 29.39 10.92
CA PHE A 60 -7.52 28.46 11.85
C PHE A 60 -6.54 29.16 12.81
N GLN A 61 -6.49 28.75 14.07
CA GLN A 61 -5.58 29.34 15.06
C GLN A 61 -4.19 28.70 14.97
N ASP A 62 -4.13 27.40 14.73
CA ASP A 62 -2.87 26.65 14.60
C ASP A 62 -2.96 25.46 13.63
N ILE A 63 -1.87 24.68 13.58
CA ILE A 63 -1.72 23.51 12.68
C ILE A 63 -2.64 22.37 13.12
N ALA A 64 -2.89 22.23 14.42
CA ALA A 64 -3.78 21.20 14.93
C ALA A 64 -5.20 21.45 14.43
N ASP A 65 -5.70 22.68 14.51
CA ASP A 65 -7.03 23.03 13.96
C ASP A 65 -7.17 22.63 12.48
N VAL A 66 -6.13 22.89 11.67
CA VAL A 66 -6.12 22.52 10.24
C VAL A 66 -6.14 21.00 10.07
N VAL A 67 -5.31 20.29 10.82
CA VAL A 67 -5.22 18.82 10.73
C VAL A 67 -6.51 18.17 11.23
N GLU A 68 -7.10 18.71 12.30
CA GLU A 68 -8.36 18.27 12.89
C GLU A 68 -9.53 18.44 11.92
N ASP A 69 -9.69 19.64 11.34
CA ASP A 69 -10.76 19.94 10.40
C ASP A 69 -10.65 19.07 9.13
N LEU A 70 -9.44 18.97 8.57
CA LEU A 70 -9.19 18.11 7.40
C LEU A 70 -9.47 16.63 7.70
N THR A 71 -9.03 16.13 8.86
CA THR A 71 -9.21 14.74 9.26
C THR A 71 -10.69 14.44 9.51
N HIS A 72 -11.38 15.33 10.21
CA HIS A 72 -12.81 15.23 10.50
C HIS A 72 -13.61 15.21 9.20
N SER A 73 -13.44 16.22 8.34
CA SER A 73 -14.12 16.34 7.05
C SER A 73 -13.92 15.10 6.17
N LYS A 74 -12.69 14.61 6.05
CA LYS A 74 -12.36 13.42 5.26
C LYS A 74 -13.02 12.13 5.77
N CYS A 75 -13.37 12.05 7.05
CA CYS A 75 -14.09 10.89 7.59
C CYS A 75 -15.55 10.79 7.11
N TYR A 76 -16.10 11.85 6.52
CA TYR A 76 -17.44 11.86 5.91
C TYR A 76 -17.42 11.52 4.42
N LEU A 77 -16.26 11.51 3.78
CA LEU A 77 -16.12 11.28 2.33
C LEU A 77 -16.13 9.80 1.92
N PHE A 78 -16.42 8.88 2.85
CA PHE A 78 -16.48 7.45 2.51
C PHE A 78 -17.79 7.10 1.79
N GLY A 79 -17.78 7.12 0.46
CA GLY A 79 -18.98 6.95 -0.38
C GLY A 79 -19.77 5.64 -0.19
N ARG A 80 -19.20 4.63 0.50
CA ARG A 80 -19.91 3.38 0.85
C ARG A 80 -20.64 3.43 2.20
N ALA A 81 -20.49 4.50 2.98
CA ALA A 81 -21.18 4.67 4.25
C ALA A 81 -22.05 5.93 4.26
N THR A 82 -23.24 5.81 4.82
CA THR A 82 -24.15 6.96 5.04
C THR A 82 -23.82 7.73 6.33
N LYS A 83 -22.74 7.34 7.02
CA LYS A 83 -22.26 7.90 8.29
C LYS A 83 -20.74 8.03 8.28
N ALA A 84 -20.22 8.96 9.06
CA ALA A 84 -18.79 9.14 9.23
C ALA A 84 -18.09 7.85 9.71
N VAL A 85 -16.91 7.60 9.15
CA VAL A 85 -16.05 6.48 9.55
C VAL A 85 -15.08 6.87 10.65
N LYS A 86 -14.65 5.90 11.47
CA LYS A 86 -13.78 6.14 12.65
C LYS A 86 -12.33 6.53 12.34
N SER A 87 -11.93 6.55 11.06
CA SER A 87 -10.61 6.99 10.61
C SER A 87 -10.73 7.37 9.15
N VAL A 88 -9.88 8.28 8.68
CA VAL A 88 -9.84 8.65 7.25
C VAL A 88 -9.74 7.37 6.40
N PRO A 89 -10.66 7.15 5.44
CA PRO A 89 -10.58 6.00 4.56
C PRO A 89 -9.26 5.97 3.80
N ALA A 90 -8.71 4.78 3.61
CA ALA A 90 -7.49 4.61 2.82
C ALA A 90 -7.65 5.13 1.37
N SER A 91 -8.86 5.09 0.82
CA SER A 91 -9.16 5.64 -0.51
C SER A 91 -8.98 7.16 -0.58
N VAL A 92 -9.50 7.88 0.41
CA VAL A 92 -9.35 9.35 0.54
C VAL A 92 -7.89 9.76 0.78
N LEU A 93 -7.09 8.89 1.42
CA LEU A 93 -5.65 9.11 1.62
C LEU A 93 -4.83 8.74 0.37
N GLY A 94 -5.27 7.71 -0.37
CA GLY A 94 -4.68 7.30 -1.64
C GLY A 94 -4.78 8.37 -2.71
N ALA A 95 -5.90 9.11 -2.75
CA ALA A 95 -6.08 10.28 -3.61
C ALA A 95 -5.05 11.41 -3.31
N PHE A 96 -4.49 11.46 -2.11
CA PHE A 96 -3.46 12.43 -1.75
C PHE A 96 -2.04 11.96 -2.10
N LEU A 97 -1.76 10.65 -2.03
CA LEU A 97 -0.43 10.09 -2.34
C LEU A 97 -0.22 9.77 -3.82
N TYR A 98 -1.28 9.39 -4.53
CA TYR A 98 -1.23 9.01 -5.94
C TYR A 98 -1.89 10.05 -6.85
N GLY A 99 -2.32 11.20 -6.30
CA GLY A 99 -3.19 12.17 -6.98
C GLY A 99 -4.64 11.69 -7.04
N GLU A 100 -5.55 12.54 -7.55
CA GLU A 100 -6.99 12.26 -7.72
C GLU A 100 -7.26 10.93 -8.47
N ASP A 101 -6.26 10.40 -9.18
CA ASP A 101 -6.36 9.22 -10.04
C ASP A 101 -6.14 7.88 -9.33
N GLY A 102 -5.68 7.85 -8.06
CA GLY A 102 -5.37 6.59 -7.37
C GLY A 102 -6.59 5.71 -7.10
N GLU A 103 -7.70 6.30 -6.64
CA GLU A 103 -8.96 5.58 -6.42
C GLU A 103 -9.63 5.22 -7.75
N THR A 104 -9.58 6.14 -8.72
CA THR A 104 -10.04 5.92 -10.10
C THR A 104 -9.31 4.75 -10.77
N PHE A 105 -7.99 4.64 -10.55
CA PHE A 105 -7.18 3.56 -11.08
C PHE A 105 -7.64 2.20 -10.55
N GLU A 106 -7.79 2.05 -9.24
CA GLU A 106 -8.20 0.76 -8.65
C GLU A 106 -9.65 0.41 -9.05
N GLN A 107 -10.55 1.40 -9.12
CA GLN A 107 -11.91 1.20 -9.62
C GLN A 107 -11.94 0.70 -11.07
N GLU A 108 -11.08 1.25 -11.93
CA GLU A 108 -10.96 0.79 -13.31
C GLU A 108 -10.41 -0.64 -13.38
N SER A 109 -9.42 -1.00 -12.55
CA SER A 109 -8.93 -2.39 -12.46
C SER A 109 -10.04 -3.37 -12.09
N HIS A 110 -10.88 -3.05 -11.08
CA HIS A 110 -12.04 -3.88 -10.75
C HIS A 110 -13.03 -3.99 -11.90
N ARG A 111 -13.36 -2.85 -12.54
CA ARG A 111 -14.29 -2.81 -13.65
C ARG A 111 -13.84 -3.71 -14.81
N LEU A 112 -12.54 -3.69 -15.12
CA LEU A 112 -11.95 -4.54 -16.15
C LEU A 112 -12.02 -6.03 -15.78
N LEU A 113 -11.75 -6.38 -14.52
CA LEU A 113 -11.84 -7.76 -14.04
C LEU A 113 -13.28 -8.28 -13.98
N ASP A 114 -14.23 -7.47 -13.53
CA ASP A 114 -15.66 -7.82 -13.51
C ASP A 114 -16.22 -8.02 -14.93
N ALA A 115 -15.63 -7.37 -15.93
CA ALA A 115 -15.95 -7.53 -17.34
C ALA A 115 -15.17 -8.66 -18.04
N ASP A 116 -14.37 -9.44 -17.30
CA ASP A 116 -13.47 -10.51 -17.79
C ASP A 116 -12.42 -10.02 -18.81
N LEU A 117 -12.05 -8.73 -18.74
CA LEU A 117 -11.04 -8.09 -19.59
C LEU A 117 -9.65 -8.22 -18.97
N ILE A 118 -9.15 -9.45 -18.87
CA ILE A 118 -7.90 -9.77 -18.17
C ILE A 118 -6.70 -9.05 -18.77
N GLU A 119 -6.56 -9.02 -20.10
CA GLU A 119 -5.42 -8.38 -20.77
C GLU A 119 -5.44 -6.85 -20.60
N ASP A 120 -6.63 -6.23 -20.57
CA ASP A 120 -6.75 -4.80 -20.31
C ASP A 120 -6.40 -4.48 -18.85
N ASP A 121 -6.76 -5.33 -17.87
CA ASP A 121 -6.27 -5.20 -16.49
C ASP A 121 -4.74 -5.28 -16.44
N LEU A 122 -4.13 -6.24 -17.14
CA LEU A 122 -2.66 -6.36 -17.18
C LEU A 122 -2.03 -5.09 -17.75
N ARG A 123 -2.57 -4.54 -18.85
CA ARG A 123 -2.11 -3.29 -19.46
C ARG A 123 -2.28 -2.10 -18.53
N HIS A 124 -3.42 -1.99 -17.86
CA HIS A 124 -3.70 -0.97 -16.85
C HIS A 124 -2.64 -0.99 -15.74
N TRP A 125 -2.28 -2.17 -15.25
CA TRP A 125 -1.23 -2.33 -14.26
C TRP A 125 0.18 -2.04 -14.79
N ARG A 126 0.49 -2.34 -16.06
CA ARG A 126 1.80 -2.00 -16.66
C ARG A 126 2.10 -0.49 -16.62
N TYR A 127 1.07 0.38 -16.68
CA TYR A 127 1.25 1.82 -16.52
C TYR A 127 1.77 2.24 -15.13
N ARG A 128 1.64 1.40 -14.10
CA ARG A 128 2.23 1.62 -12.77
C ARG A 128 3.72 1.23 -12.69
N GLY A 129 4.34 0.96 -13.84
CA GLY A 129 5.77 0.70 -13.96
C GLY A 129 6.20 -0.63 -13.33
N PRO A 130 7.39 -0.69 -12.69
CA PRO A 130 7.94 -1.92 -12.10
C PRO A 130 7.01 -2.62 -11.10
N VAL A 131 6.26 -1.85 -10.31
CA VAL A 131 5.37 -2.40 -9.28
C VAL A 131 4.20 -3.14 -9.91
N GLY A 132 3.63 -2.59 -10.99
CA GLY A 132 2.54 -3.22 -11.72
C GLY A 132 2.98 -4.46 -12.49
N ARG A 133 4.15 -4.42 -13.14
CA ARG A 133 4.75 -5.61 -13.78
C ARG A 133 5.06 -6.71 -12.77
N LEU A 134 5.57 -6.37 -11.59
CA LEU A 134 5.75 -7.33 -10.50
C LEU A 134 4.42 -7.96 -10.05
N ARG A 135 3.36 -7.15 -9.88
CA ARG A 135 2.02 -7.67 -9.57
C ARG A 135 1.55 -8.66 -10.65
N ASN A 136 1.74 -8.33 -11.93
CA ASN A 136 1.36 -9.18 -13.05
C ASN A 136 2.12 -10.51 -13.05
N ILE A 137 3.44 -10.50 -12.81
CA ILE A 137 4.25 -11.73 -12.63
C ILE A 137 3.68 -12.60 -11.50
N ILE A 138 3.41 -11.99 -10.34
CA ILE A 138 2.90 -12.73 -9.18
C ILE A 138 1.51 -13.29 -9.47
N LYS A 139 0.63 -12.52 -10.11
CA LYS A 139 -0.70 -12.96 -10.56
C LYS A 139 -0.58 -14.13 -11.54
N PHE A 140 0.34 -14.05 -12.49
CA PHE A 140 0.63 -15.11 -13.45
C PHE A 140 1.07 -16.40 -12.77
N ILE A 141 2.06 -16.36 -11.88
CA ILE A 141 2.55 -17.54 -11.14
C ILE A 141 1.41 -18.16 -10.31
N ARG A 142 0.64 -17.34 -9.61
CA ARG A 142 -0.43 -17.78 -8.70
C ARG A 142 -1.69 -18.27 -9.42
N ALA A 143 -1.90 -17.91 -10.68
CA ALA A 143 -3.08 -18.30 -11.45
C ALA A 143 -3.09 -19.79 -11.86
N SER A 144 -1.98 -20.52 -11.72
CA SER A 144 -1.88 -21.96 -12.02
C SER A 144 -1.28 -22.71 -10.83
N PRO A 145 -1.91 -23.82 -10.38
CA PRO A 145 -1.32 -24.71 -9.39
C PRO A 145 0.07 -25.21 -9.82
N GLN A 146 0.23 -25.60 -11.09
CA GLN A 146 1.51 -26.11 -11.62
C GLN A 146 2.62 -25.06 -11.51
N ARG A 147 2.35 -23.81 -11.89
CA ARG A 147 3.32 -22.71 -11.75
C ARG A 147 3.65 -22.40 -10.30
N SER A 148 2.63 -22.44 -9.43
CA SER A 148 2.78 -22.20 -7.99
C SER A 148 3.60 -23.28 -7.30
N GLU A 149 3.40 -24.55 -7.66
CA GLU A 149 4.18 -25.69 -7.16
C GLU A 149 5.62 -25.62 -7.66
N ARG A 150 5.83 -25.40 -8.97
CA ARG A 150 7.17 -25.25 -9.55
C ARG A 150 7.97 -24.15 -8.85
N PHE A 151 7.36 -23.00 -8.59
CA PHE A 151 8.01 -21.92 -7.85
C PHE A 151 8.35 -22.33 -6.40
N GLN A 152 7.47 -23.07 -5.73
CA GLN A 152 7.72 -23.55 -4.36
C GLN A 152 8.87 -24.57 -4.31
N THR A 153 8.98 -25.47 -5.30
CA THR A 153 10.10 -26.41 -5.42
C THR A 153 11.41 -25.65 -5.52
N LEU A 154 11.51 -24.68 -6.44
CA LEU A 154 12.70 -23.84 -6.61
C LEU A 154 13.06 -23.08 -5.32
N ALA A 155 12.05 -22.58 -4.60
CA ALA A 155 12.26 -21.89 -3.32
C ALA A 155 12.70 -22.84 -2.19
N SER A 156 12.31 -24.11 -2.23
CA SER A 156 12.63 -25.08 -1.18
C SER A 156 14.04 -25.66 -1.36
N GLU A 157 14.45 -25.92 -2.60
CA GLU A 157 15.75 -26.52 -2.93
C GLU A 157 16.94 -25.60 -2.64
N ALA A 158 16.73 -24.29 -2.72
CA ALA A 158 17.79 -23.29 -2.48
C ALA A 158 17.93 -22.88 -1.00
N ASP A 159 16.89 -23.07 -0.18
CA ASP A 159 16.91 -22.78 1.26
C ASP A 159 17.51 -23.93 2.10
N ASP A 160 17.90 -25.05 1.46
CA ASP A 160 18.41 -26.30 2.07
C ASP A 160 19.76 -26.14 2.82
N HIS A 161 20.41 -24.98 2.72
CA HIS A 161 21.60 -24.64 3.50
C HIS A 161 21.30 -24.03 4.89
N THR A 162 20.03 -23.80 5.24
CA THR A 162 19.61 -23.20 6.52
C THR A 162 18.69 -24.14 7.32
N TRP A 163 19.18 -25.34 7.64
CA TRP A 163 18.51 -26.39 8.43
C TRP A 163 17.95 -25.98 9.82
N LEU A 164 18.14 -24.74 10.28
CA LEU A 164 17.72 -24.25 11.60
C LEU A 164 16.47 -23.36 11.58
N ILE A 165 15.95 -22.98 10.41
CA ILE A 165 14.72 -22.19 10.29
C ILE A 165 13.85 -22.83 9.19
N GLN A 166 13.01 -23.79 9.58
CA GLN A 166 12.02 -24.35 8.68
C GLN A 166 10.98 -23.27 8.35
N GLU A 167 11.17 -22.53 7.26
CA GLU A 167 10.15 -21.61 6.75
C GLU A 167 8.84 -22.39 6.52
N SER A 168 7.74 -21.86 7.05
CA SER A 168 6.42 -22.46 6.84
C SER A 168 6.05 -22.44 5.36
N SER A 169 5.19 -23.36 4.88
CA SER A 169 4.72 -23.37 3.47
C SER A 169 4.10 -22.04 3.01
N ARG A 170 3.72 -21.15 3.94
CA ARG A 170 3.20 -19.81 3.69
C ARG A 170 4.29 -18.77 3.38
N GLU A 171 5.52 -19.00 3.81
CA GLU A 171 6.68 -18.14 3.56
C GLU A 171 7.31 -18.39 2.19
N LEU A 172 7.15 -19.61 1.65
CA LEU A 172 7.54 -19.98 0.29
C LEU A 172 6.67 -19.33 -0.81
N GLN A 173 5.44 -18.93 -0.50
CA GLN A 173 4.53 -18.34 -1.50
C GLN A 173 4.80 -16.84 -1.73
N LEU A 174 4.65 -16.41 -2.99
CA LEU A 174 4.62 -14.99 -3.35
C LEU A 174 3.34 -14.33 -2.82
N ILE A 175 3.48 -13.10 -2.31
CA ILE A 175 2.37 -12.30 -1.78
C ILE A 175 1.84 -11.42 -2.91
N LEU A 176 0.57 -11.55 -3.26
CA LEU A 176 -0.10 -10.59 -4.15
C LEU A 176 -0.59 -9.40 -3.35
N SER A 177 -0.42 -8.18 -3.88
CA SER A 177 -0.99 -6.98 -3.27
C SER A 177 -2.52 -7.10 -3.16
N ASN A 178 -3.07 -6.52 -2.10
CA ASN A 178 -4.49 -6.46 -1.83
C ASN A 178 -4.86 -5.01 -1.52
N GLU A 179 -5.75 -4.46 -2.33
CA GLU A 179 -6.17 -3.07 -2.27
C GLU A 179 -6.77 -2.66 -0.91
N THR A 180 -7.48 -3.58 -0.24
CA THR A 180 -8.07 -3.30 1.09
C THR A 180 -7.04 -3.24 2.21
N ARG A 181 -5.76 -3.53 1.92
CA ARG A 181 -4.67 -3.55 2.89
C ARG A 181 -3.55 -2.61 2.45
N TRP A 182 -3.51 -1.44 3.06
CA TRP A 182 -2.53 -0.36 2.85
C TRP A 182 -1.06 -0.81 2.69
N ASN A 183 -0.63 -1.84 3.42
CA ASN A 183 0.76 -2.33 3.39
C ASN A 183 1.04 -3.46 2.40
N SER A 184 0.05 -3.93 1.65
CA SER A 184 0.15 -5.16 0.87
C SER A 184 1.10 -5.06 -0.32
N THR A 185 1.13 -3.92 -1.02
CA THR A 185 2.07 -3.67 -2.13
C THR A 185 3.51 -3.70 -1.65
N TYR A 186 3.79 -3.13 -0.49
CA TYR A 186 5.12 -3.23 0.10
C TYR A 186 5.48 -4.65 0.51
N LEU A 187 4.56 -5.39 1.14
CA LEU A 187 4.82 -6.79 1.52
C LEU A 187 5.06 -7.68 0.30
N MET A 188 4.36 -7.39 -0.81
CA MET A 188 4.59 -8.00 -2.12
C MET A 188 6.01 -7.71 -2.61
N ILE A 189 6.43 -6.44 -2.62
CA ILE A 189 7.78 -6.03 -3.04
C ILE A 189 8.86 -6.66 -2.15
N GLU A 190 8.69 -6.57 -0.84
CA GLU A 190 9.64 -7.13 0.13
C GLU A 190 9.81 -8.65 -0.05
N ARG A 191 8.71 -9.38 -0.21
CA ARG A 191 8.74 -10.83 -0.46
C ARG A 191 9.40 -11.15 -1.80
N ALA A 192 9.08 -10.39 -2.85
CA ALA A 192 9.67 -10.58 -4.18
C ALA A 192 11.18 -10.34 -4.16
N LEU A 193 11.66 -9.31 -3.45
CA LEU A 193 13.09 -9.03 -3.30
C LEU A 193 13.81 -10.14 -2.52
N ARG A 194 13.22 -10.66 -1.42
CA ARG A 194 13.80 -11.80 -0.68
C ARG A 194 13.91 -13.05 -1.55
N LYS A 195 12.94 -13.29 -2.43
CA LYS A 195 12.91 -14.45 -3.33
C LYS A 195 13.33 -14.08 -4.76
N GLN A 196 14.12 -13.00 -4.95
CA GLN A 196 14.49 -12.50 -6.28
C GLN A 196 15.25 -13.54 -7.10
N GLY A 197 16.19 -14.28 -6.49
CA GLY A 197 16.91 -15.37 -7.16
C GLY A 197 15.96 -16.44 -7.69
N HIS A 198 15.06 -16.93 -6.84
CA HIS A 198 14.03 -17.92 -7.23
C HIS A 198 13.11 -17.41 -8.34
N LEU A 199 12.70 -16.14 -8.27
CA LEU A 199 11.89 -15.49 -9.31
C LEU A 199 12.64 -15.43 -10.63
N GLN A 200 13.92 -15.04 -10.62
CA GLN A 200 14.74 -14.98 -11.83
C GLN A 200 14.91 -16.37 -12.46
N THR A 201 15.22 -17.40 -11.66
CA THR A 201 15.30 -18.79 -12.12
C THR A 201 13.99 -19.25 -12.73
N PHE A 202 12.86 -19.05 -12.04
CA PHE A 202 11.54 -19.40 -12.54
C PHE A 202 11.22 -18.71 -13.88
N LEU A 203 11.54 -17.43 -14.01
CA LEU A 203 11.26 -16.66 -15.23
C LEU A 203 12.11 -17.11 -16.42
N ILE A 204 13.40 -17.41 -16.20
CA ILE A 204 14.29 -17.97 -17.23
C ILE A 204 13.74 -19.31 -17.70
N GLU A 205 13.39 -20.18 -16.76
CA GLU A 205 12.80 -21.48 -17.06
C GLU A 205 11.46 -21.37 -17.81
N ASN A 206 10.60 -20.43 -17.43
CA ASN A 206 9.30 -20.20 -18.07
C ASN A 206 9.44 -19.70 -19.51
N GLN A 207 10.51 -18.95 -19.85
CA GLN A 207 10.76 -18.53 -21.22
C GLN A 207 11.07 -19.71 -22.16
N MET A 208 11.51 -20.85 -21.61
CA MET A 208 11.82 -22.07 -22.36
C MET A 208 10.60 -22.98 -22.57
N GLU A 209 9.42 -22.62 -22.03
CA GLU A 209 8.18 -23.39 -22.17
C GLU A 209 7.83 -23.58 -23.65
N GLU A 210 7.55 -24.81 -24.11
CA GLU A 210 7.28 -25.08 -25.53
C GLU A 210 6.07 -24.31 -26.06
N ASP A 211 5.02 -24.26 -25.24
CA ASP A 211 3.78 -23.55 -25.54
C ASP A 211 3.93 -22.05 -25.23
N ALA A 212 3.97 -21.24 -26.29
CA ALA A 212 4.09 -19.79 -26.17
C ALA A 212 2.95 -19.14 -25.38
N SER A 213 1.75 -19.74 -25.35
CA SER A 213 0.61 -19.21 -24.59
C SER A 213 0.77 -19.36 -23.07
N LYS A 214 1.68 -20.24 -22.63
CA LYS A 214 2.00 -20.47 -21.22
C LYS A 214 3.22 -19.69 -20.74
N ARG A 215 3.83 -18.87 -21.61
CA ARG A 215 4.94 -17.98 -21.24
C ARG A 215 4.40 -16.69 -20.62
N LEU A 216 5.17 -16.10 -19.72
CA LEU A 216 4.92 -14.75 -19.26
C LEU A 216 5.02 -13.78 -20.47
N PRO A 217 4.07 -12.84 -20.63
CA PRO A 217 4.18 -11.78 -21.62
C PRO A 217 5.50 -11.01 -21.49
N ALA A 218 6.12 -10.68 -22.64
CA ALA A 218 7.42 -10.00 -22.67
C ALA A 218 7.36 -8.62 -22.00
N GLU A 219 6.19 -7.97 -22.04
CA GLU A 219 5.92 -6.66 -21.45
C GLU A 219 5.94 -6.70 -19.91
N ASP A 220 5.72 -7.86 -19.29
CA ASP A 220 5.71 -8.01 -17.84
C ASP A 220 7.08 -8.40 -17.27
N VAL A 221 8.09 -8.62 -18.11
CA VAL A 221 9.46 -8.92 -17.68
C VAL A 221 10.07 -7.71 -16.96
N LEU A 222 10.68 -7.98 -15.79
CA LEU A 222 11.39 -6.99 -15.00
C LEU A 222 12.87 -6.96 -15.38
N HIS A 223 13.33 -5.82 -15.87
CA HIS A 223 14.73 -5.55 -16.18
C HIS A 223 15.53 -5.19 -14.92
N PRO A 224 16.88 -5.23 -14.96
CA PRO A 224 17.72 -4.90 -13.80
C PRO A 224 17.41 -3.53 -13.18
N GLU A 225 17.08 -2.54 -14.00
CA GLU A 225 16.69 -1.20 -13.59
C GLU A 225 15.37 -1.21 -12.80
N ASP A 226 14.42 -2.06 -13.19
CA ASP A 226 13.15 -2.23 -12.49
C ASP A 226 13.38 -2.81 -11.09
N TRP A 227 14.28 -3.77 -10.96
CA TRP A 227 14.67 -4.32 -9.66
C TRP A 227 15.33 -3.27 -8.76
N ARG A 228 16.16 -2.38 -9.32
CA ARG A 228 16.73 -1.25 -8.56
C ARG A 228 15.65 -0.31 -8.04
N LEU A 229 14.69 0.07 -8.89
CA LEU A 229 13.55 0.90 -8.50
C LEU A 229 12.71 0.25 -7.40
N LEU A 230 12.50 -1.06 -7.46
CA LEU A 230 11.78 -1.80 -6.40
C LEU A 230 12.54 -1.78 -5.06
N VAL A 231 13.87 -1.85 -5.08
CA VAL A 231 14.71 -1.67 -3.88
C VAL A 231 14.57 -0.26 -3.33
N GLU A 232 14.68 0.78 -4.16
CA GLU A 232 14.51 2.17 -3.73
C GLU A 232 13.12 2.42 -3.10
N LEU A 233 12.06 1.89 -3.71
CA LEU A 233 10.70 1.96 -3.20
C LEU A 233 10.54 1.27 -1.84
N LYS A 234 11.25 0.17 -1.60
CA LYS A 234 11.29 -0.49 -0.29
C LYS A 234 11.99 0.38 0.75
N GLU A 235 13.12 1.00 0.40
CA GLU A 235 13.92 1.81 1.33
C GLU A 235 13.20 3.11 1.74
N ILE A 236 12.42 3.74 0.84
CA ILE A 236 11.58 4.90 1.19
C ILE A 236 10.67 4.58 2.38
N ARG A 237 10.10 3.37 2.44
CA ARG A 237 9.27 2.97 3.57
C ARG A 237 10.08 2.61 4.81
N HIS A 238 11.28 2.06 4.68
CA HIS A 238 12.16 1.82 5.83
C HIS A 238 12.44 3.14 6.59
N VAL A 239 12.71 4.21 5.84
CA VAL A 239 12.87 5.57 6.39
C VAL A 239 11.61 6.03 7.11
N ILE A 240 10.43 5.82 6.53
CA ILE A 240 9.14 6.18 7.17
C ILE A 240 8.94 5.39 8.46
N ASN A 241 9.23 4.09 8.49
CA ASN A 241 9.04 3.24 9.67
C ASN A 241 10.04 3.56 10.80
N GLN A 242 11.23 4.08 10.51
CA GLN A 242 12.19 4.53 11.53
C GLN A 242 11.80 5.86 12.19
N LEU A 243 10.86 6.59 11.59
CA LEU A 243 10.32 7.85 12.13
C LEU A 243 9.08 7.64 13.02
N ILE A 244 8.71 6.39 13.31
CA ILE A 244 7.55 5.97 14.14
C ILE A 244 8.04 5.15 15.32
#